data_AF-A0A963BT50-F1
#
_entry.id   AF-A0A963BT50-F1
#
_cell.length_a   1.000
_cell.length_b   1.000
_cell.length_c   1.000
_cell.angle_alpha   90.00
_cell.angle_beta   90.00
_cell.angle_gamma   90.00
#
_symmetry.space_group_name_H-M   'P 1'
#
loop_
_entity.id
_entity.type
_entity.pdbx_description
1 polymer ?
#
loop_
_entity_poly.entity_id
_entity_poly.type
_entity_poly.pdbx_seq_one_letter_code
_entity_poly.pdbx_strand_id
1 'polypeptide(L)'
;MSARLPRGVATTYNDGVLERLDFIGRWLREQGSRIVGARRGGRQVVPHAAESTAARHLQARGCRIIARNVACKGGEIDLIVLDRGTLAFVEVRQRSHAGFGGAAASITPAKRARLRRAARFWLAGPGRHHARRPCRFDAVVFEPRNPLAADWLTGVFDATE
;
A
#
# COMPACT_ATOMS: atom_id res chain seq x y z
N MET A 1 -26.19 14.99 22.10
CA MET A 1 -25.69 15.68 20.89
C MET A 1 -25.25 14.64 19.88
N SER A 2 -25.98 14.50 18.77
CA SER A 2 -25.87 13.37 17.84
C SER A 2 -24.79 13.61 16.77
N ALA A 3 -23.76 12.78 16.73
CA ALA A 3 -22.78 12.78 15.65
C ALA A 3 -23.38 12.08 14.41
N ARG A 4 -23.49 12.79 13.28
CA ARG A 4 -23.85 12.20 11.99
C ARG A 4 -22.66 11.40 11.44
N LEU A 5 -22.87 10.11 11.20
CA LEU A 5 -21.90 9.21 10.58
C LEU A 5 -21.92 9.36 9.04
N PRO A 6 -20.78 9.21 8.35
CA PRO A 6 -20.73 9.14 6.89
C PRO A 6 -21.46 7.88 6.38
N ARG A 7 -22.28 8.04 5.34
CA ARG A 7 -23.03 6.94 4.70
C ARG A 7 -22.07 5.97 4.01
N GLY A 8 -22.29 4.66 4.20
CA GLY A 8 -21.63 3.59 3.42
C GLY A 8 -20.98 2.45 4.21
N VAL A 9 -21.06 2.41 5.54
CA VAL A 9 -20.50 1.32 6.34
C VAL A 9 -21.60 0.36 6.77
N ALA A 10 -21.60 -0.84 6.19
CA ALA A 10 -22.47 -1.93 6.61
C ALA A 10 -22.14 -2.37 8.04
N THR A 11 -23.20 -2.59 8.82
CA THR A 11 -23.23 -2.75 10.26
C THR A 11 -22.91 -4.18 10.71
N THR A 12 -22.03 -4.30 11.70
CA THR A 12 -22.19 -5.18 12.89
C THR A 12 -21.27 -4.62 13.97
N TYR A 13 -21.86 -4.16 15.07
CA TYR A 13 -21.15 -3.50 16.18
C TYR A 13 -20.68 -4.53 17.20
N ASN A 14 -19.44 -4.37 17.64
CA ASN A 14 -18.93 -4.94 18.89
C ASN A 14 -18.33 -3.76 19.66
N ASP A 15 -18.56 -3.67 20.98
CA ASP A 15 -18.30 -2.46 21.80
C ASP A 15 -16.84 -1.95 21.74
N GLY A 16 -15.89 -2.79 21.33
CA GLY A 16 -14.49 -2.42 21.11
C GLY A 16 -14.18 -1.58 19.84
N VAL A 17 -15.17 -1.21 19.02
CA VAL A 17 -14.97 -0.36 17.83
C VAL A 17 -14.89 1.13 18.20
N LEU A 18 -15.65 1.59 19.19
CA LEU A 18 -15.67 3.02 19.56
C LEU A 18 -14.33 3.45 20.18
N GLU A 19 -13.76 2.64 21.07
CA GLU A 19 -12.40 2.86 21.59
C GLU A 19 -11.34 2.81 20.48
N ARG A 20 -11.55 1.97 19.46
CA ARG A 20 -10.65 1.81 18.30
C ARG A 20 -10.73 3.02 17.36
N LEU A 21 -11.88 3.65 17.20
CA LEU A 21 -12.05 4.89 16.43
C LEU A 21 -11.45 6.08 17.16
N ASP A 22 -11.57 6.14 18.48
CA ASP A 22 -10.92 7.17 19.30
C ASP A 22 -9.40 7.03 19.32
N PHE A 23 -8.88 5.80 19.38
CA PHE A 23 -7.45 5.50 19.25
C PHE A 23 -6.93 5.89 17.86
N ILE A 24 -7.60 5.49 16.79
CA ILE A 24 -7.24 5.89 15.41
C ILE A 24 -7.30 7.41 15.27
N GLY A 25 -8.32 8.04 15.85
CA GLY A 25 -8.50 9.50 15.83
C GLY A 25 -7.38 10.25 16.56
N ARG A 26 -6.97 9.81 17.75
CA ARG A 26 -5.84 10.39 18.51
C ARG A 26 -4.51 10.16 17.80
N TRP A 27 -4.26 8.94 17.35
CA TRP A 27 -3.05 8.59 16.60
C TRP A 27 -2.89 9.37 15.28
N LEU A 28 -3.99 9.59 14.53
CA LEU A 28 -3.99 10.42 13.31
C LEU A 28 -3.72 11.91 13.59
N ARG A 29 -4.11 12.41 14.77
CA ARG A 29 -3.85 13.80 15.19
C ARG A 29 -2.42 14.01 15.64
N GLU A 30 -1.84 13.05 16.36
CA GLU A 30 -0.48 13.11 16.87
C GLU A 30 0.60 12.94 15.77
N GLN A 31 0.31 12.23 14.67
CA GLN A 31 1.29 11.89 13.63
C GLN A 31 1.14 12.63 12.30
N GLY A 32 0.32 13.69 12.23
CA GLY A 32 0.13 14.48 11.00
C GLY A 32 -0.64 13.71 9.93
N SER A 33 -1.97 13.78 10.03
CA SER A 33 -2.96 13.10 9.18
C SER A 33 -2.68 13.11 7.67
N ARG A 34 -2.68 11.90 7.08
CA ARG A 34 -3.40 11.51 5.85
C ARG A 34 -3.29 9.98 5.65
N ILE A 35 -4.06 9.20 6.43
CA ILE A 35 -4.46 7.85 6.00
C ILE A 35 -5.91 7.90 5.55
N VAL A 36 -6.18 7.15 4.49
CA VAL A 36 -7.45 6.87 3.81
C VAL A 36 -7.77 7.85 2.66
N GLY A 37 -7.34 7.48 1.45
CA GLY A 37 -8.16 7.64 0.26
C GLY A 37 -8.06 8.92 -0.58
N ALA A 38 -7.17 9.88 -0.31
CA ALA A 38 -7.00 11.02 -1.22
C ALA A 38 -5.67 11.76 -1.06
N ARG A 39 -4.80 11.71 -2.09
CA ARG A 39 -4.02 12.90 -2.45
C ARG A 39 -4.66 13.54 -3.67
N ARG A 40 -4.97 14.85 -3.57
CA ARG A 40 -5.15 15.76 -4.71
C ARG A 40 -3.77 16.22 -5.20
N GLY A 41 -3.59 16.21 -6.51
CA GLY A 41 -2.82 17.23 -7.26
C GLY A 41 -1.34 16.94 -7.58
N GLY A 42 -1.05 16.75 -8.87
CA GLY A 42 0.30 16.75 -9.46
C GLY A 42 0.38 15.89 -10.72
N ARG A 43 0.07 16.47 -11.89
CA ARG A 43 -0.06 15.90 -13.24
C ARG A 43 0.67 14.56 -13.53
N GLN A 44 -0.09 13.45 -13.47
CA GLN A 44 -0.02 12.30 -14.39
C GLN A 44 -1.34 11.54 -14.28
N VAL A 45 -2.15 11.51 -15.34
CA VAL A 45 -3.49 10.90 -15.35
C VAL A 45 -3.40 9.42 -15.72
N VAL A 46 -2.71 8.58 -14.92
CA VAL A 46 -2.77 7.09 -15.01
C VAL A 46 -2.46 6.29 -13.71
N PRO A 47 -2.30 6.82 -12.48
CA PRO A 47 -2.02 5.98 -11.29
C PRO A 47 -3.12 4.96 -10.95
N HIS A 48 -4.40 5.36 -11.00
CA HIS A 48 -5.51 4.52 -10.56
C HIS A 48 -5.78 3.30 -11.45
N ALA A 49 -5.56 3.42 -12.76
CA ALA A 49 -5.78 2.32 -13.70
C ALA A 49 -4.68 1.26 -13.59
N ALA A 50 -3.43 1.69 -13.43
CA ALA A 50 -2.29 0.79 -13.22
C ALA A 50 -2.40 0.07 -11.87
N GLU A 51 -2.71 0.80 -10.80
CA GLU A 51 -2.94 0.23 -9.47
C GLU A 51 -4.08 -0.79 -9.46
N SER A 52 -5.21 -0.47 -10.11
CA SER A 52 -6.36 -1.38 -10.21
C SER A 52 -6.02 -2.63 -11.02
N THR A 53 -5.22 -2.49 -12.07
CA THR A 53 -4.76 -3.63 -12.88
C THR A 53 -3.77 -4.48 -12.10
N ALA A 54 -2.87 -3.87 -11.33
CA ALA A 54 -1.92 -4.58 -10.47
C ALA A 54 -2.66 -5.36 -9.38
N ALA A 55 -3.66 -4.74 -8.76
CA ALA A 55 -4.50 -5.41 -7.77
C ALA A 55 -5.21 -6.63 -8.36
N ARG A 56 -5.84 -6.50 -9.54
CA ARG A 56 -6.48 -7.64 -10.23
C ARG A 56 -5.46 -8.73 -10.58
N HIS A 57 -4.28 -8.34 -11.06
CA HIS A 57 -3.21 -9.26 -11.41
C HIS A 57 -2.71 -10.08 -10.20
N LEU A 58 -2.59 -9.45 -9.04
CA LEU A 58 -2.22 -10.11 -7.78
C LEU A 58 -3.37 -10.98 -7.24
N GLN A 59 -4.61 -10.51 -7.32
CA GLN A 59 -5.79 -11.30 -6.92
C GLN A 59 -5.93 -12.58 -7.75
N ALA A 60 -5.69 -12.50 -9.07
CA ALA A 60 -5.67 -13.65 -9.96
C ALA A 60 -4.60 -14.70 -9.58
N ARG A 61 -3.58 -14.30 -8.81
CA ARG A 61 -2.53 -15.19 -8.27
C ARG A 61 -2.80 -15.66 -6.84
N GLY A 62 -4.00 -15.40 -6.31
CA GLY A 62 -4.43 -15.81 -4.98
C GLY A 62 -4.07 -14.84 -3.86
N CYS A 63 -3.54 -13.64 -4.18
CA CYS A 63 -3.26 -12.63 -3.17
C CYS A 63 -4.55 -11.94 -2.71
N ARG A 64 -4.65 -11.67 -1.40
CA ARG A 64 -5.73 -10.84 -0.85
C ARG A 64 -5.26 -9.40 -0.72
N ILE A 65 -6.00 -8.44 -1.29
CA ILE A 65 -5.71 -7.02 -1.10
C ILE A 65 -6.08 -6.60 0.33
N ILE A 66 -5.13 -6.02 1.05
CA ILE A 66 -5.28 -5.56 2.44
C ILE A 66 -5.47 -4.04 2.50
N ALA A 67 -4.67 -3.30 1.74
CA ALA A 67 -4.78 -1.84 1.65
C ALA A 67 -4.27 -1.33 0.30
N ARG A 68 -4.64 -0.09 0.00
CA ARG A 68 -4.30 0.63 -1.22
C ARG A 68 -3.91 2.06 -0.89
N ASN A 69 -2.99 2.65 -1.65
CA ASN A 69 -2.56 4.05 -1.54
C ASN A 69 -2.26 4.48 -0.09
N VAL A 70 -1.43 3.70 0.60
CA VAL A 70 -1.03 3.99 1.98
C VAL A 70 0.06 5.05 1.96
N ALA A 71 -0.18 6.19 2.61
CA ALA A 71 0.79 7.27 2.68
C ALA A 71 1.02 7.72 4.12
N CYS A 72 2.23 8.22 4.37
CA CYS A 72 2.63 8.87 5.61
C CYS A 72 3.59 10.03 5.30
N LYS A 73 4.01 10.76 6.33
CA LYS A 73 5.07 11.76 6.16
C LYS A 73 6.34 11.06 5.64
N GLY A 74 6.77 11.42 4.43
CA GLY A 74 7.98 10.90 3.81
C GLY A 74 7.92 9.42 3.38
N GLY A 75 6.75 8.83 3.17
CA GLY A 75 6.60 7.45 2.70
C GLY A 75 5.27 7.20 2.00
N GLU A 76 5.26 6.30 1.03
CA GLU A 76 4.05 5.83 0.35
C GLU A 76 4.21 4.36 -0.08
N ILE A 77 3.11 3.62 -0.11
CA ILE A 77 2.99 2.24 -0.62
C ILE A 77 1.71 2.17 -1.46
N ASP A 78 1.81 1.67 -2.68
CA ASP A 78 0.68 1.59 -3.61
C ASP A 78 -0.30 0.49 -3.19
N LEU A 79 0.20 -0.72 -2.92
CA LEU A 79 -0.62 -1.85 -2.51
C LEU A 79 -0.01 -2.58 -1.31
N ILE A 80 -0.86 -3.03 -0.39
CA ILE A 80 -0.50 -3.99 0.66
C ILE A 80 -1.34 -5.24 0.41
N VAL A 81 -0.68 -6.38 0.27
CA VAL A 81 -1.34 -7.65 -0.05
C VAL A 81 -0.91 -8.76 0.91
N LEU A 82 -1.76 -9.77 1.05
CA LEU A 82 -1.44 -11.00 1.77
C LEU A 82 -1.28 -12.14 0.77
N ASP A 83 -0.09 -12.71 0.72
CA ASP A 83 0.31 -13.85 -0.11
C ASP A 83 0.67 -15.01 0.82
N ARG A 84 -0.21 -16.02 0.91
CA ARG A 84 0.01 -17.26 1.70
C ARG A 84 0.54 -17.01 3.13
N GLY A 85 0.02 -15.98 3.80
CA GLY A 85 0.42 -15.60 5.16
C GLY A 85 1.52 -14.54 5.26
N THR A 86 2.24 -14.28 4.17
CA THR A 86 3.24 -13.21 4.05
C THR A 86 2.56 -11.90 3.67
N LEU A 87 2.88 -10.82 4.39
CA LEU A 87 2.41 -9.48 4.10
C LEU A 87 3.39 -8.80 3.14
N ALA A 88 2.97 -8.57 1.89
CA ALA A 88 3.77 -7.91 0.88
C ALA A 88 3.39 -6.43 0.72
N PHE A 89 4.38 -5.56 0.78
CA PHE A 89 4.27 -4.13 0.48
C PHE A 89 4.74 -3.92 -0.95
N VAL A 90 3.80 -3.57 -1.83
CA VAL A 90 4.00 -3.61 -3.28
C VAL A 90 4.03 -2.19 -3.84
N GLU A 91 5.09 -1.89 -4.57
CA GLU A 91 5.18 -0.72 -5.44
C GLU A 91 4.69 -1.08 -6.85
N VAL A 92 3.89 -0.22 -7.46
CA VAL A 92 3.42 -0.36 -8.84
C VAL A 92 4.24 0.54 -9.75
N ARG A 93 4.88 -0.04 -10.76
CA ARG A 93 5.74 0.68 -11.71
C ARG A 93 5.28 0.46 -13.15
N GLN A 94 5.37 1.51 -13.94
CA GLN A 94 5.46 1.40 -15.39
C GLN A 94 6.93 1.39 -15.76
N ARG A 95 7.35 0.43 -16.59
CA ARG A 95 8.71 0.45 -17.14
C ARG A 95 8.85 1.69 -18.01
N SER A 96 9.93 2.47 -17.84
CA SER A 96 10.16 3.67 -18.64
C SER A 96 10.77 3.31 -19.99
N HIS A 97 11.79 2.43 -20.05
CA HIS A 97 12.46 1.96 -21.26
C HIS A 97 12.85 0.46 -21.14
N ALA A 98 13.03 -0.21 -22.28
CA ALA A 98 13.46 -1.62 -22.35
C ALA A 98 14.96 -1.86 -22.05
N GLY A 99 15.74 -0.79 -21.87
CA GLY A 99 17.20 -0.85 -21.68
C GLY A 99 17.64 -0.53 -20.24
N PHE A 100 18.46 -1.44 -19.70
CA PHE A 100 19.27 -1.43 -18.48
C PHE A 100 18.64 -1.07 -17.12
N GLY A 101 18.76 -2.02 -16.20
CA GLY A 101 18.33 -1.94 -14.80
C GLY A 101 16.89 -2.44 -14.65
N GLY A 102 16.71 -3.75 -14.48
CA GLY A 102 15.39 -4.34 -14.20
C GLY A 102 14.66 -3.64 -13.05
N ALA A 103 13.39 -3.98 -12.83
CA ALA A 103 12.56 -3.29 -11.84
C ALA A 103 13.19 -3.13 -10.45
N ALA A 104 13.99 -4.10 -9.99
CA ALA A 104 14.78 -4.00 -8.75
C ALA A 104 15.78 -2.82 -8.76
N ALA A 105 16.46 -2.57 -9.88
CA ALA A 105 17.36 -1.42 -10.06
C ALA A 105 16.61 -0.08 -10.08
N SER A 106 15.34 -0.08 -10.50
CA SER A 106 14.46 1.11 -10.47
C SER A 106 13.97 1.48 -9.06
N ILE A 107 14.18 0.62 -8.07
CA ILE A 107 13.86 0.89 -6.66
C ILE A 107 15.14 1.36 -5.97
N THR A 108 15.41 2.64 -6.17
CA THR A 108 16.57 3.34 -5.61
C THR A 108 16.57 3.27 -4.08
N PRO A 109 17.73 3.42 -3.42
CA PRO A 109 17.83 3.44 -1.96
C PRO A 109 16.87 4.45 -1.30
N ALA A 110 16.69 5.62 -1.91
CA ALA A 110 15.74 6.62 -1.46
C ALA A 110 14.28 6.11 -1.50
N LYS A 111 13.89 5.37 -2.55
CA LYS A 111 12.56 4.76 -2.64
C LYS A 111 12.39 3.63 -1.60
N ARG A 112 13.41 2.78 -1.40
CA ARG A 112 13.40 1.74 -0.36
C ARG A 112 13.15 2.32 1.03
N ALA A 113 13.85 3.40 1.37
CA ALA A 113 13.67 4.10 2.66
C ALA A 113 12.24 4.63 2.84
N ARG A 114 11.64 5.20 1.78
CA ARG A 114 10.25 5.68 1.79
C ARG A 114 9.24 4.55 1.96
N LEU A 115 9.43 3.43 1.27
CA LEU A 115 8.60 2.23 1.38
C LEU A 115 8.67 1.63 2.79
N ARG A 116 9.88 1.48 3.34
CA ARG A 116 10.08 1.00 4.73
C ARG A 116 9.40 1.91 5.75
N ARG A 117 9.51 3.23 5.57
CA ARG A 117 8.84 4.19 6.45
C ARG A 117 7.32 4.02 6.44
N ALA A 118 6.73 3.92 5.26
CA ALA A 118 5.29 3.71 5.12
C ALA A 118 4.85 2.35 5.70
N ALA A 119 5.64 1.29 5.49
CA ALA A 119 5.35 -0.04 6.05
C ALA A 119 5.35 -0.02 7.57
N ARG A 120 6.40 0.54 8.20
CA ARG A 120 6.50 0.67 9.66
C ARG A 120 5.35 1.49 10.23
N PHE A 121 5.03 2.62 9.60
CA PHE A 121 3.90 3.46 10.00
C PHE A 121 2.56 2.71 9.93
N TRP A 122 2.32 1.98 8.85
CA TRP A 122 1.09 1.20 8.68
C TRP A 122 1.00 0.06 9.71
N LEU A 123 2.09 -0.68 9.94
CA LEU A 123 2.17 -1.75 10.93
C LEU A 123 2.03 -1.24 12.37
N ALA A 124 2.47 -0.02 12.67
CA ALA A 124 2.29 0.57 14.01
C ALA A 124 0.84 1.06 14.26
N GLY A 125 0.03 1.24 13.22
CA GLY A 125 -1.31 1.80 13.32
C GLY A 125 -2.41 0.88 12.74
N PRO A 126 -2.99 1.21 11.57
CA PRO A 126 -4.11 0.45 11.00
C PRO A 126 -3.82 -1.04 10.81
N GLY A 127 -2.58 -1.38 10.46
CA GLY A 127 -2.11 -2.73 10.19
C GLY A 127 -1.56 -3.50 11.38
N ARG A 128 -1.68 -3.01 12.62
CA ARG A 128 -1.03 -3.61 13.81
C ARG A 128 -1.31 -5.09 14.04
N HIS A 129 -2.47 -5.59 13.64
CA HIS A 129 -2.82 -7.01 13.73
C HIS A 129 -2.02 -7.89 12.73
N HIS A 130 -1.32 -7.29 11.79
CA HIS A 130 -0.38 -7.92 10.87
C HIS A 130 1.10 -7.80 11.30
N ALA A 131 1.41 -7.09 12.39
CA ALA A 131 2.80 -6.79 12.79
C ALA A 131 3.69 -8.02 13.03
N ARG A 132 3.11 -9.18 13.32
CA ARG A 132 3.84 -10.45 13.53
C ARG A 132 3.97 -11.32 12.28
N ARG A 133 3.46 -10.88 11.13
CA ARG A 133 3.57 -11.67 9.88
C ARG A 133 4.94 -11.47 9.24
N PRO A 134 5.46 -12.47 8.52
CA PRO A 134 6.57 -12.27 7.59
C PRO A 134 6.22 -11.13 6.64
N CYS A 135 7.18 -10.24 6.41
CA CYS A 135 7.01 -9.06 5.57
C CYS A 135 7.94 -9.15 4.37
N ARG A 136 7.47 -8.68 3.21
CA ARG A 136 8.23 -8.65 1.97
C ARG A 136 7.98 -7.34 1.24
N PHE A 137 8.97 -6.83 0.53
CA PHE A 137 8.79 -5.72 -0.41
C PHE A 137 8.80 -6.26 -1.83
N ASP A 138 7.76 -5.92 -2.58
CA ASP A 138 7.47 -6.46 -3.91
C ASP A 138 7.32 -5.32 -4.93
N ALA A 139 7.39 -5.65 -6.21
CA ALA A 139 7.05 -4.74 -7.28
C ALA A 139 6.09 -5.40 -8.29
N VAL A 140 5.11 -4.65 -8.77
CA VAL A 140 4.37 -5.00 -9.98
C VAL A 140 4.80 -4.05 -11.09
N VAL A 141 5.29 -4.61 -12.19
CA VAL A 141 5.90 -3.83 -13.26
C VAL A 141 5.14 -4.07 -14.55
N PHE A 142 4.62 -3.00 -15.13
CA PHE A 142 3.92 -3.03 -16.40
C PHE A 142 4.87 -2.81 -17.57
N GLU A 143 4.70 -3.60 -18.62
CA GLU A 143 5.38 -3.38 -19.88
C GLU A 143 4.79 -2.14 -20.60
N PRO A 144 5.63 -1.26 -21.19
CA PRO A 144 5.16 0.00 -21.78
C PRO A 144 4.21 -0.24 -22.95
N ARG A 145 4.44 -1.32 -23.72
CA ARG A 145 3.68 -1.66 -24.93
C ARG A 145 2.50 -2.59 -24.67
N ASN A 146 2.42 -3.17 -23.47
CA ASN A 146 1.29 -4.01 -23.07
C ASN A 146 1.00 -3.79 -21.57
N PRO A 147 0.18 -2.79 -21.23
CA PRO A 147 -0.19 -2.48 -19.85
C PRO A 147 -1.03 -3.58 -19.16
N LEU A 148 -1.45 -4.62 -19.88
CA LEU A 148 -2.09 -5.80 -19.30
C LEU A 148 -1.07 -6.90 -18.95
N ALA A 149 0.11 -6.86 -19.57
CA ALA A 149 1.25 -7.68 -19.18
C ALA A 149 1.97 -7.00 -18.01
N ALA A 150 1.76 -7.56 -16.84
CA ALA A 150 2.46 -7.18 -15.62
C ALA A 150 3.33 -8.34 -15.13
N ASP A 151 4.51 -8.02 -14.64
CA ASP A 151 5.35 -8.93 -13.89
C ASP A 151 5.24 -8.63 -12.41
N TRP A 152 5.04 -9.65 -11.59
CA TRP A 152 5.11 -9.55 -10.15
C TRP A 152 6.46 -10.08 -9.66
N LEU A 153 7.26 -9.17 -9.11
CA LEU A 153 8.59 -9.44 -8.61
C LEU A 153 8.53 -9.43 -7.08
N THR A 154 8.85 -10.57 -6.48
CA THR A 154 8.79 -10.76 -5.04
C THR A 154 10.14 -10.48 -4.40
N GLY A 155 10.15 -9.82 -3.24
CA GLY A 155 11.39 -9.65 -2.45
C GLY A 155 12.44 -8.79 -3.16
N VAL A 156 12.01 -7.68 -3.77
CA VAL A 156 12.87 -6.80 -4.56
C VAL A 156 13.94 -6.07 -3.73
N PHE A 157 13.78 -6.00 -2.40
CA PHE A 157 14.81 -5.62 -1.44
C PHE A 157 14.42 -6.05 -0.01
N ASP A 158 15.40 -6.07 0.89
CA ASP A 158 15.20 -6.46 2.28
C ASP A 158 14.62 -5.33 3.15
N ALA A 159 13.79 -5.71 4.11
CA ALA A 159 13.30 -4.83 5.16
C ALA A 159 14.42 -4.36 6.11
N THR A 160 15.52 -5.11 6.23
CA THR A 160 16.60 -4.88 7.21
C THR A 160 17.84 -4.15 6.68
N GLU A 161 17.96 -3.94 5.36
CA GLU A 161 19.03 -3.13 4.73
C GLU A 161 18.94 -1.63 5.03
#